data_AF-A0A2H8TVS4-F1
#
_entry.id   AF-A0A2H8TVS4-F1
#
_cell.length_a   1.000
_cell.length_b   1.000
_cell.length_c   1.000
_cell.angle_alpha   90.00
_cell.angle_beta   90.00
_cell.angle_gamma   90.00
#
_symmetry.space_group_name_H-M   'P 1'
#
loop_
_entity.id
_entity.type
_entity.pdbx_description
1 polymer ?
#
loop_
_entity_poly.entity_id
_entity_poly.type
_entity_poly.pdbx_seq_one_letter_code
_entity_poly.pdbx_strand_id
1 'polypeptide(L)'
;IERSVFEYTINQLNTYFAEAEKASCKTYCEGCFACFTVYTMFLCADTHYEKCLRKVGKFIVEQNEMVYLPRGLLLTNPAERGLRIVSFFIIFYYYLSYILLCNC
;
A
#
# COMPACT_ATOMS: atom_id res chain seq x y z
N ILE A 1 -17.50 6.58 -44.42
CA ILE A 1 -18.12 7.21 -43.23
C ILE A 1 -18.19 8.69 -43.52
N GLU A 2 -19.36 9.30 -43.31
CA GLU A 2 -19.55 10.72 -43.53
C GLU A 2 -18.66 11.53 -42.57
N ARG A 3 -17.95 12.53 -43.10
CA ARG A 3 -16.93 13.28 -42.34
C ARG A 3 -17.52 13.94 -41.08
N SER A 4 -18.75 14.45 -41.20
CA SER A 4 -19.53 15.04 -40.10
C SER A 4 -19.76 14.06 -38.95
N VAL A 5 -20.08 12.80 -39.25
CA VAL A 5 -20.32 11.75 -38.24
C VAL A 5 -19.03 11.43 -37.50
N PHE A 6 -17.91 11.30 -38.22
CA PHE A 6 -16.61 11.06 -37.62
C PHE A 6 -16.15 12.23 -36.73
N GLU A 7 -16.28 13.46 -37.22
CA GLU A 7 -15.91 14.66 -36.46
C GLU A 7 -16.77 14.83 -35.20
N TYR A 8 -18.07 14.54 -35.27
CA TYR A 8 -18.93 14.52 -34.09
C TYR A 8 -18.45 13.52 -33.03
N THR A 9 -18.11 12.28 -33.45
CA THR A 9 -17.61 11.25 -32.54
C THR A 9 -16.29 11.66 -31.88
N ILE A 10 -15.33 12.18 -32.63
CA ILE A 10 -14.04 12.62 -32.09
C ILE A 10 -14.21 13.80 -31.13
N ASN A 11 -15.04 14.78 -31.48
CA ASN A 11 -15.30 15.91 -30.59
C ASN A 11 -15.97 15.48 -29.28
N GLN A 12 -16.94 14.56 -29.32
CA GLN A 12 -17.54 14.04 -28.09
C GLN A 12 -16.55 13.25 -27.23
N LEU A 13 -15.69 12.43 -27.84
CA LEU A 13 -14.63 11.72 -27.11
C LEU A 13 -13.68 12.71 -26.42
N ASN A 14 -13.25 13.75 -27.12
CA ASN A 14 -12.38 14.77 -26.55
C ASN A 14 -13.04 15.51 -25.37
N THR A 15 -14.36 15.78 -25.45
CA THR A 15 -15.12 16.33 -24.32
C THR A 15 -15.08 15.40 -23.10
N TYR A 16 -15.31 14.10 -23.29
CA TYR A 16 -15.24 13.14 -22.17
C TYR A 16 -13.84 13.02 -21.57
N PHE A 17 -12.79 13.05 -22.38
CA PHE A 17 -11.42 13.07 -21.87
C PHE A 17 -11.11 14.36 -21.10
N ALA A 18 -11.54 15.52 -21.60
CA ALA A 18 -11.38 16.79 -20.91
C ALA A 18 -12.14 16.84 -19.57
N GLU A 19 -13.32 16.22 -19.50
CA GLU A 19 -14.07 16.06 -18.24
C GLU A 19 -13.35 15.12 -17.27
N ALA A 20 -12.77 14.02 -17.74
CA ALA A 20 -12.03 13.06 -16.92
C ALA A 20 -10.73 13.64 -16.36
N GLU A 21 -10.03 14.49 -17.13
CA GLU A 21 -8.82 15.20 -16.68
C GLU A 21 -9.12 16.30 -15.66
N LYS A 22 -10.36 16.80 -15.63
CA LYS A 22 -10.76 17.86 -14.71
C LYS A 22 -10.93 17.29 -13.31
N ALA A 23 -9.86 17.33 -12.54
CA ALA A 23 -9.87 16.95 -11.13
C ALA A 23 -10.92 17.78 -10.37
N SER A 24 -11.92 17.09 -9.83
CA SER A 24 -12.94 17.69 -8.98
C SER A 24 -12.67 17.34 -7.52
N CYS A 25 -13.21 18.15 -6.59
CA CYS A 25 -13.17 17.84 -5.15
C CYS A 25 -13.72 16.44 -4.86
N LYS A 26 -14.73 15.99 -5.63
CA LYS A 26 -15.28 14.64 -5.55
C LYS A 26 -14.24 13.57 -5.90
N THR A 27 -13.55 13.72 -7.03
CA THR A 27 -12.49 12.79 -7.47
C THR A 27 -11.34 12.71 -6.46
N TYR A 28 -10.99 13.84 -5.83
CA TYR A 28 -10.01 13.88 -4.74
C TYR A 28 -10.50 13.11 -3.51
N CYS A 29 -11.73 13.37 -3.05
CA CYS A 29 -12.32 12.66 -1.93
C CYS A 29 -12.41 11.15 -2.18
N GLU A 30 -12.77 10.73 -3.39
CA GLU A 30 -12.79 9.32 -3.80
C GLU A 30 -11.39 8.68 -3.69
N GLY A 31 -10.35 9.38 -4.15
CA GLY A 31 -8.96 8.94 -3.99
C GLY A 31 -8.53 8.82 -2.52
N CYS A 32 -8.89 9.80 -1.68
CA CYS A 32 -8.64 9.75 -0.23
C CYS A 32 -9.35 8.56 0.43
N PHE A 33 -10.63 8.35 0.14
CA PHE A 33 -11.40 7.24 0.69
C PHE A 33 -10.84 5.88 0.25
N ALA A 34 -10.51 5.72 -1.04
CA ALA A 34 -9.87 4.50 -1.53
C ALA A 34 -8.56 4.21 -0.80
N CYS A 35 -7.74 5.25 -0.60
CA CYS A 35 -6.48 5.15 0.15
C CYS A 35 -6.71 4.74 1.61
N PHE A 36 -7.62 5.42 2.32
CA PHE A 36 -7.98 5.10 3.70
C PHE A 36 -8.55 3.69 3.83
N THR A 37 -9.41 3.25 2.90
CA THR A 37 -9.98 1.90 2.91
C THR A 37 -8.89 0.84 2.77
N VAL A 38 -7.93 1.03 1.86
CA VAL A 38 -6.79 0.12 1.68
C VAL A 38 -5.96 0.05 2.96
N TYR A 39 -5.64 1.19 3.58
CA TYR A 39 -4.90 1.19 4.84
C TYR A 39 -5.66 0.55 5.99
N THR A 40 -6.95 0.85 6.12
CA THR A 40 -7.80 0.26 7.15
C THR A 40 -7.87 -1.25 6.95
N MET A 41 -7.92 -1.73 5.72
CA MET A 41 -7.87 -3.16 5.41
C MET A 41 -6.53 -3.79 5.83
N PHE A 42 -5.40 -3.15 5.57
CA PHE A 42 -4.09 -3.63 6.03
C PHE A 42 -3.93 -3.59 7.56
N LEU A 43 -4.61 -2.69 8.25
CA LEU A 43 -4.59 -2.61 9.72
C LEU A 43 -5.54 -3.61 10.39
N CYS A 44 -6.68 -3.92 9.78
CA CYS A 44 -7.71 -4.79 10.35
C CYS A 44 -7.58 -6.25 9.92
N ALA A 45 -6.88 -6.55 8.82
CA ALA A 45 -6.68 -7.90 8.33
C ALA A 45 -5.22 -8.32 8.44
N ASP A 46 -4.93 -9.18 9.43
CA ASP A 46 -3.67 -9.93 9.48
C ASP A 46 -3.48 -10.67 8.15
N THR A 47 -2.45 -10.27 7.40
CA THR A 47 -2.09 -10.92 6.15
C THR A 47 -1.71 -12.38 6.42
N HIS A 48 -1.87 -13.25 5.42
CA HIS A 48 -1.36 -14.63 5.50
C HIS A 48 0.12 -14.66 5.89
N TYR A 49 0.88 -13.68 5.40
CA TYR A 49 2.29 -13.51 5.71
C TYR A 49 2.55 -13.21 7.20
N GLU A 50 1.82 -12.28 7.81
CA GLU A 50 1.94 -11.97 9.25
C GLU A 50 1.56 -13.17 10.14
N LYS A 51 0.53 -13.94 9.73
CA LYS A 51 0.16 -15.19 10.42
C LYS A 51 1.30 -16.21 10.40
N CYS A 52 1.98 -16.36 9.26
CA CYS A 52 3.16 -17.22 9.14
C CYS A 52 4.34 -16.69 9.96
N LEU A 53 4.60 -15.38 9.94
CA LEU A 53 5.67 -14.77 10.73
C LEU A 53 5.46 -14.94 12.24
N ARG A 54 4.23 -14.88 12.74
CA ARG A 54 3.94 -15.22 14.14
C ARG A 54 4.30 -16.66 14.48
N LYS A 55 4.04 -17.61 13.58
CA LYS A 55 4.45 -19.02 13.77
C LYS A 55 5.97 -19.16 13.83
N VAL A 56 6.69 -18.46 12.93
CA VAL A 56 8.16 -18.41 12.94
C VAL A 56 8.69 -17.82 14.24
N GLY A 57 8.11 -16.71 14.72
CA GLY A 57 8.50 -16.09 15.99
C GLY A 57 8.34 -17.05 17.18
N LYS A 58 7.20 -17.75 17.28
CA LYS A 58 6.98 -18.78 18.31
C LYS A 58 8.01 -19.90 18.25
N PHE A 59 8.26 -20.41 17.05
CA PHE A 59 9.26 -21.47 16.84
C PHE A 59 10.66 -21.03 17.25
N ILE A 60 11.08 -19.79 16.95
CA ILE A 60 12.40 -19.27 17.36
C ILE A 60 12.52 -19.22 18.88
N VAL A 61 11.46 -18.83 19.60
CA VAL A 61 11.46 -18.82 21.07
C VAL A 61 11.64 -20.24 21.62
N GLU A 62 10.83 -21.19 21.17
CA GLU A 62 10.93 -22.60 21.58
C GLU A 62 12.32 -23.17 21.30
N GLN A 63 12.87 -22.88 20.12
CA GLN A 63 14.21 -23.30 19.76
C GLN A 63 15.28 -22.66 20.64
N ASN A 64 15.15 -21.37 20.96
CA ASN A 64 16.08 -20.71 21.86
C ASN A 64 16.13 -21.38 23.24
N GLU A 65 14.97 -21.70 23.81
CA GLU A 65 14.88 -22.37 25.12
C GLU A 65 15.46 -23.79 25.09
N MET A 66 15.10 -24.57 24.08
CA MET A 66 15.44 -26.00 24.03
C MET A 66 16.86 -26.28 23.49
N VAL A 67 17.40 -25.41 22.65
CA VAL A 67 18.58 -25.72 21.83
C VAL A 67 19.68 -24.66 21.92
N TYR A 68 19.36 -23.37 21.80
CA TYR A 68 20.38 -22.33 21.61
C TYR A 68 20.89 -21.72 22.92
N LEU A 69 20.01 -21.40 23.88
CA LEU A 69 20.39 -20.86 25.19
C LEU A 69 21.36 -21.78 25.96
N PRO A 70 21.14 -23.11 26.04
CA PRO A 70 22.09 -24.02 26.69
C PRO A 70 23.48 -24.03 26.05
N ARG A 71 23.59 -23.58 24.80
CA ARG A 71 24.85 -23.49 24.03
C ARG A 71 25.42 -22.08 23.99
N GLY A 72 24.86 -21.15 24.77
CA GLY A 72 25.30 -19.75 24.82
C GLY A 72 24.95 -18.93 23.58
N LEU A 73 23.97 -19.38 22.78
CA LEU A 73 23.51 -18.69 21.57
C LEU A 73 22.07 -18.18 21.74
N LEU A 74 21.74 -17.09 21.04
CA LEU A 74 20.37 -16.55 21.01
C LEU A 74 19.99 -16.16 19.58
N LEU A 75 19.04 -16.89 19.00
CA LEU A 75 18.43 -16.52 17.72
C LEU A 75 17.48 -15.35 17.91
N THR A 76 17.71 -14.27 17.17
CA THR A 76 16.81 -13.12 17.16
C THR A 76 15.82 -13.25 16.00
N ASN A 77 14.55 -12.92 16.23
CA ASN A 77 13.54 -12.95 15.18
C ASN A 77 13.86 -11.92 14.08
N PRO A 78 14.14 -12.35 12.83
CA PRO A 78 14.48 -11.42 11.75
C PRO A 78 13.31 -10.52 11.35
N ALA A 79 12.07 -10.96 11.57
CA ALA A 79 10.87 -10.19 11.23
C ALA A 79 10.74 -8.91 12.05
N GLU A 80 11.19 -8.92 13.31
CA GLU A 80 11.17 -7.73 14.17
C GLU A 80 12.11 -6.63 13.71
N ARG A 81 13.11 -6.94 12.86
CA ARG A 81 14.04 -5.95 12.30
C ARG A 81 13.75 -5.63 10.84
N GLY A 82 13.45 -6.62 10.01
CA GLY A 82 13.24 -6.43 8.57
C GLY A 82 11.91 -5.78 8.21
N LEU A 83 10.81 -6.12 8.90
CA LEU A 83 9.49 -5.62 8.53
C LEU A 83 9.30 -4.13 8.86
N ARG A 84 9.90 -3.66 9.95
CA ARG A 84 9.86 -2.24 10.37
C ARG A 84 10.42 -1.30 9.30
N ILE A 85 11.41 -1.77 8.54
CA ILE A 85 12.04 -1.02 7.44
C ILE A 85 11.06 -0.86 6.28
N VAL A 86 10.38 -1.94 5.87
CA VAL A 86 9.39 -1.92 4.77
C VAL A 86 8.23 -0.98 5.11
N SER A 87 7.72 -1.03 6.36
CA SER A 87 6.67 -0.12 6.82
C SER A 87 7.11 1.35 6.77
N PHE A 88 8.35 1.66 7.17
CA PHE A 88 8.87 3.03 7.13
C PHE A 88 8.98 3.57 5.70
N PHE A 89 9.47 2.75 4.75
CA PHE A 89 9.52 3.13 3.34
C PHE A 89 8.13 3.44 2.79
N ILE A 90 7.15 2.58 3.04
CA ILE A 90 5.77 2.80 2.57
C ILE A 90 5.23 4.13 3.11
N ILE A 91 5.33 4.36 4.43
CA ILE A 91 4.86 5.62 5.04
C ILE A 91 5.58 6.83 4.43
N PHE A 92 6.90 6.74 4.25
CA PHE A 92 7.69 7.81 3.64
C PHE A 92 7.26 8.11 2.20
N TYR A 93 7.06 7.09 1.35
CA TYR A 93 6.59 7.26 -0.02
C TYR A 93 5.20 7.91 -0.08
N TYR A 94 4.30 7.54 0.82
CA TYR A 94 2.97 8.15 0.88
C TYR A 94 3.00 9.59 1.37
N TYR A 95 3.82 9.89 2.37
CA TYR A 95 4.03 11.26 2.84
C TYR A 95 4.63 12.14 1.74
N LEU A 96 5.60 11.61 0.99
CA LEU A 96 6.23 12.28 -0.14
C LEU A 96 5.23 12.53 -1.27
N SER A 97 4.42 11.52 -1.63
CA SER A 97 3.35 11.66 -2.63
C SER A 97 2.30 12.68 -2.21
N TYR A 98 1.91 12.70 -0.93
CA TYR A 98 0.97 13.68 -0.38
C TYR A 98 1.52 15.11 -0.46
N ILE A 99 2.80 15.30 -0.11
CA ILE A 99 3.48 16.60 -0.24
C ILE A 99 3.55 17.05 -1.70
N LEU A 100 3.86 16.15 -2.64
CA LEU A 100 3.90 16.44 -4.08
C LEU A 100 2.51 16.81 -4.61
N LEU A 101 1.45 16.14 -4.15
CA LEU A 101 0.06 16.43 -4.51
C LEU A 101 -0.46 17.76 -3.93
N CYS A 102 -0.01 18.18 -2.75
CA CYS A 102 -0.42 19.45 -2.14
C CYS A 102 0.36 20.69 -2.64
N ASN A 103 1.45 20.51 -3.40
CA ASN A 103 2.27 21.60 -3.93
C ASN A 103 2.03 21.90 -5.43
N CYS A 104 0.98 21.34 -6.04
CA CYS A 104 0.44 21.73 -7.35
C CYS A 104 -0.97 22.31 -7.16
#